data_AF-A0A4D7C9J1-F1
#
_entry.id   AF-A0A4D7C9J1-F1
#
_cell.length_a   1.000
_cell.length_b   1.000
_cell.length_c   1.000
_cell.angle_alpha   90.00
_cell.angle_beta   90.00
_cell.angle_gamma   90.00
#
_symmetry.space_group_name_H-M   'P 1'
#
loop_
_entity.id
_entity.type
_entity.pdbx_description
1 polymer ?
#
loop_
_entity_poly.entity_id
_entity_poly.type
_entity_poly.pdbx_seq_one_letter_code
_entity_poly.pdbx_strand_id
1 'polypeptide(L)' 'MAGLIFDTNILIDFLRGIELARVLIDTTPDRAISMISWMEVLCGAGPDRDAATRNF' A
#
# COMPACT_ATOMS: atom_id res chain seq x y z
N MET A 1 1.78 -1.66 -22.22
CA MET A 1 0.74 -0.89 -21.50
C MET A 1 1.44 -0.28 -20.30
N ALA A 2 1.17 0.98 -19.95
CA ALA A 2 1.77 1.55 -18.74
C ALA A 2 1.01 1.02 -17.52
N GLY A 3 1.70 0.35 -16.60
CA GLY A 3 1.09 -0.21 -15.39
C GLY A 3 0.45 0.87 -14.51
N LEU A 4 -0.54 0.48 -13.70
CA LEU A 4 -1.22 1.39 -12.79
C LEU A 4 -0.36 1.61 -11.54
N ILE A 5 -0.07 2.88 -11.22
CA ILE A 5 0.64 3.24 -9.99
C ILE A 5 -0.41 3.65 -8.96
N PHE A 6 -0.50 2.90 -7.87
CA PHE A 6 -1.36 3.24 -6.76
C PHE A 6 -0.72 4.33 -5.89
N ASP A 7 -1.54 5.29 -5.50
CA ASP A 7 -1.20 6.29 -4.50
C ASP A 7 -1.16 5.67 -3.09
N THR A 8 -0.54 6.38 -2.17
CA THR A 8 -0.30 5.96 -0.78
C THR A 8 -1.61 5.71 -0.04
N ASN A 9 -2.68 6.43 -0.35
CA ASN A 9 -4.00 6.22 0.28
C ASN A 9 -4.56 4.81 0.02
N ILE A 10 -4.50 4.31 -1.21
CA ILE A 10 -4.97 2.96 -1.58
C ILE A 10 -4.13 1.91 -0.86
N LEU A 11 -2.82 2.13 -0.78
CA LEU A 11 -1.92 1.25 -0.05
C LEU A 11 -2.23 1.24 1.46
N ILE A 12 -2.50 2.39 2.07
CA ILE A 12 -2.90 2.49 3.48
C ILE A 12 -4.22 1.75 3.73
N ASP A 13 -5.21 1.93 2.87
CA ASP A 13 -6.51 1.26 2.99
C ASP A 13 -6.37 -0.26 2.89
N PHE A 14 -5.52 -0.73 1.96
CA PHE A 14 -5.18 -2.15 1.85
C PHE A 14 -4.52 -2.69 3.12
N LEU A 15 -3.50 -1.99 3.66
CA LEU A 15 -2.80 -2.38 4.88
C LEU A 15 -3.69 -2.34 6.14
N ARG A 16 -4.73 -1.51 6.14
CA ARG A 16 -5.77 -1.49 7.18
C ARG A 16 -6.82 -2.61 7.03
N GLY A 17 -6.75 -3.39 5.94
CA GLY A 17 -7.67 -4.49 5.67
C GLY A 17 -9.01 -4.05 5.10
N ILE A 18 -9.10 -2.86 4.50
CA ILE A 18 -10.33 -2.40 3.85
C ILE A 18 -10.57 -3.24 2.58
N GLU A 19 -11.69 -3.95 2.56
CA GLU A 19 -11.98 -4.96 1.53
C GLU A 19 -12.04 -4.38 0.11
N LEU A 20 -12.56 -3.16 -0.05
CA LEU A 20 -12.62 -2.50 -1.35
C LEU A 20 -11.21 -2.27 -1.95
N ALA A 21 -10.22 -1.93 -1.12
CA ALA A 21 -8.85 -1.75 -1.56
C ALA A 21 -8.20 -3.09 -1.94
N ARG A 22 -8.50 -4.16 -1.20
CA ARG A 22 -8.07 -5.53 -1.53
C ARG A 22 -8.59 -5.94 -2.91
N VAL A 23 -9.89 -5.83 -3.13
CA VAL A 23 -10.53 -6.16 -4.41
C VAL A 23 -9.94 -5.34 -5.56
N LEU A 24 -9.77 -4.03 -5.37
CA LEU A 24 -9.17 -3.15 -6.38
C LEU A 24 -7.75 -3.60 -6.75
N ILE A 25 -6.89 -3.84 -5.76
CA ILE A 25 -5.50 -4.26 -5.98
C ILE A 25 -5.45 -5.63 -6.67
N ASP A 26 -6.22 -6.61 -6.18
CA ASP A 26 -6.19 -7.98 -6.70
C ASP A 26 -6.70 -8.08 -8.14
N THR A 27 -7.70 -7.26 -8.50
CA THR A 27 -8.28 -7.23 -9.85
C THR A 27 -7.52 -6.35 -10.84
N THR A 28 -6.53 -5.56 -10.38
CA THR A 28 -5.73 -4.71 -11.26
C THR A 28 -4.48 -5.45 -11.75
N PRO A 29 -4.39 -5.77 -13.06
CA PRO A 29 -3.18 -6.31 -13.66
C PRO A 29 -2.11 -5.21 -13.82
N ASP A 30 -0.83 -5.60 -13.80
CA ASP A 30 0.32 -4.71 -14.00
C ASP A 30 0.27 -3.47 -13.07
N ARG A 31 0.43 -3.73 -11.76
CA ARG A 31 0.31 -2.74 -10.70
C ARG A 31 1.64 -2.47 -10.00
N ALA A 32 1.84 -1.23 -9.59
CA ALA A 32 3.00 -0.80 -8.83
C ALA A 32 2.61 0.26 -7.79
N ILE A 33 3.54 0.54 -6.88
CA ILE A 33 3.53 1.73 -6.03
C ILE A 33 4.84 2.49 -6.26
N SER A 34 4.86 3.79 -5.94
CA SER A 34 6.11 4.53 -5.88
C SER A 34 6.93 4.11 -4.65
N MET A 35 8.25 4.16 -4.75
CA MET A 35 9.12 4.05 -3.56
C MET A 35 8.81 5.15 -2.53
N ILE A 36 8.37 6.33 -2.99
CA ILE A 36 7.93 7.43 -2.11
C ILE A 36 6.70 7.00 -1.30
N SER A 37 5.73 6.33 -1.93
CA SER A 37 4.54 5.81 -1.23
C SER A 37 4.91 4.80 -0.14
N TRP A 38 5.93 3.97 -0.37
CA TRP A 38 6.42 3.08 0.68
C TRP A 38 7.11 3.84 1.83
N MET A 39 7.88 4.89 1.53
CA MET A 39 8.47 5.75 2.55
C MET A 39 7.41 6.45 3.42
N GLU A 40 6.31 6.91 2.81
CA GLU A 40 5.19 7.52 3.53
C GLU A 40 4.51 6.52 4.47
N VAL A 41 4.30 5.28 4.02
CA VAL A 41 3.76 4.21 4.88
C VAL A 41 4.68 3.92 6.07
N LEU A 42 5.99 3.80 5.83
CA LEU A 42 6.98 3.59 6.89
C LEU A 42 7.01 4.75 7.90
N CYS A 43 6.88 5.99 7.41
CA CYS A 43 6.84 7.18 8.28
C CYS A 43 5.52 7.29 9.07
N GLY A 44 4.40 6.86 8.47
CA GLY A 44 3.07 6.91 9.07
C GLY A 44 2.73 5.71 9.98
N ALA A 45 3.56 4.67 10.02
CA ALA A 45 3.35 3.51 10.88
C ALA A 45 3.57 3.90 12.35
N GLY A 46 2.54 3.68 13.19
CA GLY A 46 2.65 3.89 14.64
C GLY A 46 3.57 2.86 15.32
N PRO A 47 3.98 3.08 16.57
CA PRO A 47 4.94 2.21 17.29
C PRO A 47 4.55 0.72 17.29
N ASP A 48 3.25 0.45 17.42
CA ASP A 48 2.71 -0.92 17.48
C ASP A 48 2.78 -1.65 16.12
N ARG A 49 3.00 -0.92 15.02
CA ARG A 49 2.95 -1.43 13.64
C ARG A 49 4.27 -1.29 12.90
N ASP A 50 5.17 -0.39 13.30
CA ASP A 50 6.43 -0.11 12.60
C ASP A 50 7.25 -1.37 12.31
N ALA A 51 7.43 -2.26 13.31
CA ALA A 51 8.16 -3.50 13.12
C ALA A 51 7.49 -4.45 12.11
N ALA A 52 6.16 -4.54 12.13
CA ALA A 52 5.42 -5.37 11.17
C ALA A 52 5.46 -4.76 9.76
N THR A 53 5.32 -3.44 9.64
CA THR A 53 5.35 -2.71 8.37
C THR A 53 6.72 -2.79 7.69
N ARG A 54 7.83 -2.76 8.44
CA ARG A 54 9.19 -2.90 7.89
C ARG A 54 9.52 -4.31 7.38
N ASN A 55 8.81 -5.32 7.87
CA ASN A 55 9.03 -6.73 7.54
C ASN A 55 8.05 -7.29 6.49
N PHE A 56 7.16 -6.44 5.97
CA PHE A 56 6.18 -6.78 4.93
C PHE A 56 6.86 -6.87 3.55
#